data_AF-A0A916PBI9-F1
#
_entry.id   AF-A0A916PBI9-F1
#
_cell.length_a   1.000
_cell.length_b   1.000
_cell.length_c   1.000
_cell.angle_alpha   90.00
_cell.angle_beta   90.00
_cell.angle_gamma   90.00
#
_symmetry.space_group_name_H-M   'P 1'
#
loop_
_entity.id
_entity.type
_entity.pdbx_description
1 polymer ?
#
loop_
_entity_poly.entity_id
_entity_poly.type
_entity_poly.pdbx_seq_one_letter_code
_entity_poly.pdbx_strand_id
1 'polypeptide(L)'
;MWAACRARGQDPDKVVRTFHHAPMSARFRSLPAGDSVLYCGNDKYGLLHIQAKHGRQWHDIADARWPSAGNWRYLADYAIGATLAYPERVEYNQDNDTFAVYRRMSLPDGRYVFTTRVIISARDGKIITAFPQTT
;
A
#
# COMPACT_ATOMS: atom_id res chain seq x y z
N MET A 1 -17.60 0.18 10.74
CA MET A 1 -18.12 -0.83 9.79
C MET A 1 -16.93 -1.51 9.12
N TRP A 2 -16.71 -2.81 9.39
CA TRP A 2 -15.47 -3.57 9.06
C TRP A 2 -15.65 -4.63 7.96
N ALA A 3 -16.73 -4.56 7.20
CA ALA A 3 -16.97 -5.44 6.05
C ALA A 3 -16.86 -4.64 4.75
N ALA A 4 -15.66 -4.11 4.47
CA ALA A 4 -15.41 -3.41 3.21
C ALA A 4 -15.53 -4.38 2.01
N CYS A 5 -15.22 -5.66 2.20
CA CYS A 5 -15.18 -6.68 1.15
C CYS A 5 -15.94 -7.94 1.56
N ARG A 6 -16.56 -8.60 0.59
CA ARG A 6 -17.17 -9.92 0.80
C ARG A 6 -16.08 -10.97 0.98
N ALA A 7 -16.40 -11.97 1.80
CA ALA A 7 -15.47 -13.05 2.10
C ALA A 7 -15.02 -13.76 0.82
N ARG A 8 -13.78 -14.23 0.81
CA ARG A 8 -13.20 -15.04 -0.29
C ARG A 8 -13.24 -14.38 -1.68
N GLY A 9 -13.24 -13.04 -1.74
CA GLY A 9 -13.13 -12.31 -3.00
C GLY A 9 -14.37 -12.40 -3.89
N GLN A 10 -15.56 -12.48 -3.29
CA GLN A 10 -16.84 -12.50 -4.02
C GLN A 10 -17.21 -11.14 -4.67
N ASP A 11 -16.49 -10.07 -4.36
CA ASP A 11 -16.65 -8.73 -4.93
C ASP A 11 -15.28 -8.10 -5.27
N PRO A 12 -14.47 -8.74 -6.13
CA PRO A 12 -13.05 -8.41 -6.29
C PRO A 12 -12.80 -7.01 -6.85
N ASP A 13 -13.76 -6.45 -7.60
CA ASP A 13 -13.67 -5.14 -8.25
C ASP A 13 -14.32 -4.01 -7.43
N LYS A 14 -14.81 -4.31 -6.23
CA LYS A 14 -15.31 -3.28 -5.33
C LYS A 14 -14.17 -2.39 -4.88
N VAL A 15 -14.31 -1.08 -5.11
CA VAL A 15 -13.37 -0.07 -4.64
C VAL A 15 -13.43 0.02 -3.12
N VAL A 16 -12.28 -0.13 -2.47
CA VAL A 16 -12.11 0.09 -1.04
C VAL A 16 -11.70 1.52 -0.78
N ARG A 17 -10.70 2.01 -1.53
CA ARG A 17 -10.14 3.35 -1.37
C ARG A 17 -9.38 3.78 -2.61
N THR A 18 -9.42 5.09 -2.87
CA THR A 18 -8.60 5.75 -3.89
C THR A 18 -7.56 6.62 -3.21
N PHE A 19 -6.33 6.60 -3.72
CA PHE A 19 -5.22 7.40 -3.24
C PHE A 19 -4.63 8.20 -4.41
N HIS A 20 -4.30 9.46 -4.17
CA HIS A 20 -3.49 10.19 -5.12
C HIS A 20 -2.06 9.63 -5.13
N HIS A 21 -1.46 9.53 -6.32
CA HIS A 21 -0.06 9.20 -6.49
C HIS A 21 0.68 10.29 -7.29
N ALA A 22 1.89 10.60 -6.83
CA ALA A 22 2.85 11.43 -7.54
C ALA A 22 3.31 10.74 -8.85
N PRO A 23 3.82 11.47 -9.85
CA PRO A 23 4.34 10.84 -11.05
C PRO A 23 5.50 9.90 -10.69
N MET A 24 5.50 8.71 -11.29
CA MET A 24 6.50 7.68 -11.04
C MET A 24 7.31 7.44 -12.31
N SER A 25 8.62 7.37 -12.17
CA SER A 25 9.51 7.02 -13.27
C SER A 25 10.63 6.15 -12.74
N ALA A 26 10.84 4.99 -13.36
CA ALA A 26 11.98 4.13 -13.09
C ALA A 26 12.37 3.37 -14.36
N ARG A 27 13.67 3.44 -14.69
CA ARG A 27 14.21 2.94 -15.97
C ARG A 27 13.52 3.60 -17.16
N PHE A 28 12.89 2.80 -18.03
CA PHE A 28 12.20 3.24 -19.24
C PHE A 28 10.68 3.36 -19.05
N ARG A 29 10.16 3.04 -17.86
CA ARG A 29 8.72 3.07 -17.58
C ARG A 29 8.39 4.31 -16.76
N SER A 30 7.33 4.99 -17.16
CA SER A 30 6.72 6.08 -16.41
C SER A 30 5.23 5.82 -16.21
N LEU A 31 4.71 6.32 -15.10
CA LEU A 31 3.28 6.47 -14.81
C LEU A 31 3.06 7.94 -14.43
N PRO A 32 2.22 8.69 -15.17
CA PRO A 32 1.92 10.07 -14.83
C PRO A 32 1.24 10.14 -13.45
N ALA A 33 1.21 11.34 -12.86
CA ALA A 33 0.45 11.55 -11.63
C ALA A 33 -1.03 11.23 -11.85
N GLY A 34 -1.69 10.72 -10.81
CA GLY A 34 -3.09 10.33 -10.91
C GLY A 34 -3.59 9.62 -9.67
N ASP A 35 -4.52 8.69 -9.87
CA ASP A 35 -5.14 7.95 -8.78
C ASP A 35 -4.73 6.47 -8.82
N SER A 36 -4.41 5.93 -7.65
CA SER A 36 -4.21 4.51 -7.41
C SER A 36 -5.38 3.96 -6.60
N VAL A 37 -6.01 2.91 -7.12
CA VAL A 37 -7.21 2.33 -6.53
C VAL A 37 -6.86 1.04 -5.80
N LEU A 38 -7.24 0.96 -4.53
CA LEU A 38 -7.25 -0.27 -3.76
C LEU A 38 -8.63 -0.91 -3.89
N TYR A 39 -8.67 -2.08 -4.52
CA TYR A 39 -9.86 -2.91 -4.63
C TYR A 39 -9.92 -3.95 -3.52
N CYS A 40 -11.09 -4.54 -3.33
CA CYS A 40 -11.26 -5.69 -2.45
C CYS A 40 -10.34 -6.85 -2.86
N GLY A 41 -10.29 -7.15 -4.16
CA GLY A 41 -9.42 -8.15 -4.73
C GLY A 41 -9.68 -9.56 -4.20
N ASN A 42 -8.62 -10.34 -4.06
CA ASN A 42 -8.66 -11.75 -3.68
C ASN A 42 -7.35 -12.14 -2.98
N ASP A 43 -7.01 -13.43 -2.97
CA ASP A 43 -5.77 -13.95 -2.38
C ASP A 43 -4.49 -13.52 -3.11
N LYS A 44 -4.59 -12.99 -4.34
CA LYS A 44 -3.46 -12.56 -5.17
C LYS A 44 -3.24 -11.04 -5.17
N TYR A 45 -4.27 -10.23 -4.95
CA TYR A 45 -4.16 -8.77 -4.94
C TYR A 45 -5.24 -8.09 -4.09
N GLY A 46 -5.05 -6.80 -3.82
CA GLY A 46 -6.04 -5.95 -3.17
C GLY A 46 -6.08 -6.10 -1.65
N LEU A 47 -7.15 -5.58 -1.03
CA LEU A 47 -7.27 -5.55 0.43
C LEU A 47 -7.25 -6.96 1.03
N LEU A 48 -7.93 -7.93 0.40
CA LEU A 48 -7.97 -9.30 0.92
C LEU A 48 -6.59 -9.96 0.93
N HIS A 49 -5.77 -9.71 -0.09
CA HIS A 49 -4.38 -10.17 -0.13
C HIS A 49 -3.54 -9.50 0.97
N ILE A 50 -3.65 -8.18 1.13
CA ILE A 50 -2.95 -7.44 2.19
C ILE A 50 -3.33 -7.98 3.56
N GLN A 51 -4.63 -8.19 3.82
CA GLN A 51 -5.11 -8.73 5.09
C GLN A 51 -4.57 -10.15 5.33
N ALA A 52 -4.64 -11.02 4.33
CA ALA A 52 -4.23 -12.43 4.47
C ALA A 52 -2.72 -12.63 4.60
N LYS A 53 -1.91 -11.82 3.90
CA LYS A 53 -0.44 -12.00 3.83
C LYS A 53 0.34 -11.02 4.70
N HIS A 54 -0.20 -9.84 4.93
CA HIS A 54 0.50 -8.73 5.58
C HIS A 54 -0.28 -8.13 6.76
N GLY A 55 -1.50 -8.61 7.03
CA GLY A 55 -2.35 -8.09 8.11
C GLY A 55 -1.69 -8.18 9.48
N ARG A 56 -0.99 -9.29 9.75
CA ARG A 56 -0.21 -9.45 10.98
C ARG A 56 0.94 -8.44 11.07
N GLN A 57 1.67 -8.22 9.99
CA GLN A 57 2.76 -7.23 9.97
C GLN A 57 2.22 -5.83 10.27
N TRP A 58 1.11 -5.43 9.64
CA TRP A 58 0.47 -4.14 9.92
C TRP A 58 -0.03 -4.04 11.37
N HIS A 59 -0.58 -5.13 11.90
CA HIS A 59 -1.05 -5.17 13.28
C HIS A 59 0.09 -5.02 14.27
N ASP A 60 1.19 -5.76 14.09
CA ASP A 60 2.36 -5.71 14.96
C ASP A 60 3.00 -4.30 14.96
N ILE A 61 3.03 -3.60 13.82
CA ILE A 61 3.49 -2.20 13.77
C ILE A 61 2.51 -1.26 14.48
N ALA A 62 1.21 -1.40 14.23
CA ALA A 62 0.19 -0.54 14.83
C ALA A 62 0.16 -0.68 16.35
N ASP A 63 0.36 -1.89 16.87
CA ASP A 63 0.34 -2.18 18.30
C ASP A 63 1.65 -1.76 18.99
N ALA A 64 2.80 -2.18 18.45
CA ALA A 64 4.07 -2.05 19.16
C ALA A 64 4.88 -0.80 18.80
N ARG A 65 4.65 -0.19 17.64
CA ARG A 65 5.55 0.84 17.09
C ARG A 65 4.87 2.15 16.69
N TRP A 66 3.55 2.17 16.58
CA TRP A 66 2.79 3.36 16.18
C TRP A 66 1.59 3.62 17.12
N PRO A 67 1.84 4.19 18.32
CA PRO A 67 0.83 4.27 19.39
C PRO A 67 -0.48 4.99 19.01
N SER A 68 -0.43 5.90 18.04
CA SER A 68 -1.58 6.67 17.56
C SER A 68 -2.34 6.02 16.39
N ALA A 69 -1.99 4.77 16.02
CA ALA A 69 -2.55 4.12 14.83
C ALA A 69 -4.05 3.83 14.98
N GLY A 70 -4.50 3.54 16.20
CA GLY A 70 -5.86 3.11 16.53
C GLY A 70 -6.19 1.69 16.04
N ASN A 71 -5.92 1.38 14.77
CA ASN A 71 -5.94 0.02 14.24
C ASN A 71 -5.02 -0.14 13.01
N TRP A 72 -4.69 -1.39 12.70
CA TRP A 72 -3.81 -1.74 11.58
C TRP A 72 -4.28 -1.19 10.23
N ARG A 73 -5.60 -1.12 10.00
CA ARG A 73 -6.19 -0.70 8.72
C ARG A 73 -6.01 0.79 8.49
N TYR A 74 -6.18 1.61 9.54
CA TYR A 74 -5.94 3.04 9.48
C TYR A 74 -4.46 3.36 9.26
N LEU A 75 -3.56 2.66 9.96
CA LEU A 75 -2.13 2.79 9.72
C LEU A 75 -1.76 2.41 8.28
N ALA A 76 -2.27 1.29 7.77
CA ALA A 76 -2.01 0.84 6.41
C ALA A 76 -2.49 1.87 5.38
N ASP A 77 -3.70 2.40 5.51
CA ASP A 77 -4.21 3.43 4.58
C ASP A 77 -3.41 4.72 4.63
N TYR A 78 -3.05 5.19 5.82
CA TYR A 78 -2.20 6.37 5.99
C TYR A 78 -0.84 6.16 5.32
N ALA A 79 -0.20 5.03 5.59
CA ALA A 79 1.11 4.69 5.06
C ALA A 79 1.10 4.52 3.53
N ILE A 80 0.08 3.85 2.97
CA ILE A 80 -0.12 3.71 1.52
C ILE A 80 -0.27 5.08 0.87
N GLY A 81 -1.18 5.91 1.39
CA GLY A 81 -1.42 7.26 0.85
C GLY A 81 -0.17 8.13 0.90
N ALA A 82 0.55 8.15 2.02
CA ALA A 82 1.80 8.90 2.14
C ALA A 82 2.88 8.40 1.16
N THR A 83 3.00 7.09 0.99
CA THR A 83 3.99 6.47 0.09
C THR A 83 3.73 6.80 -1.38
N LEU A 84 2.47 6.78 -1.79
CA LEU A 84 2.08 7.10 -3.16
C LEU A 84 2.17 8.59 -3.45
N ALA A 85 1.76 9.45 -2.51
CA ALA A 85 1.81 10.91 -2.68
C ALA A 85 3.23 11.47 -2.61
N TYR A 86 4.12 10.85 -1.82
CA TYR A 86 5.48 11.34 -1.58
C TYR A 86 6.49 10.19 -1.63
N PRO A 87 6.72 9.58 -2.79
CA PRO A 87 7.64 8.45 -2.91
C PRO A 87 9.09 8.88 -2.64
N GLU A 88 9.82 8.11 -1.85
CA GLU A 88 11.27 8.31 -1.63
C GLU A 88 12.12 7.44 -2.56
N ARG A 89 11.57 6.30 -2.98
CA ARG A 89 12.20 5.41 -3.96
C ARG A 89 11.13 4.73 -4.79
N VAL A 90 11.39 4.61 -6.08
CA VAL A 90 10.54 3.89 -7.04
C VAL A 90 11.41 2.90 -7.81
N GLU A 91 10.98 1.65 -7.87
CA GLU A 91 11.61 0.59 -8.66
C GLU A 91 10.58 0.05 -9.65
N TYR A 92 11.01 -0.24 -10.87
CA TYR A 92 10.17 -0.90 -11.87
C TYR A 92 10.55 -2.38 -12.00
N ASN A 93 9.55 -3.25 -11.87
CA ASN A 93 9.68 -4.68 -12.15
C ASN A 93 9.08 -4.98 -13.53
N GLN A 94 9.95 -5.34 -14.47
CA GLN A 94 9.59 -5.64 -15.85
C GLN A 94 8.84 -6.98 -15.99
N ASP A 95 9.08 -7.95 -15.12
CA ASP A 95 8.53 -9.31 -15.25
C ASP A 95 7.02 -9.35 -15.06
N ASN A 96 6.48 -8.42 -14.28
CA ASN A 96 5.04 -8.32 -13.99
C ASN A 96 4.45 -6.92 -14.24
N ASP A 97 5.22 -6.02 -14.88
CA ASP A 97 4.81 -4.66 -15.22
C ASP A 97 4.25 -3.87 -14.02
N THR A 98 5.02 -3.85 -12.92
CA THR A 98 4.64 -3.15 -11.68
C THR A 98 5.70 -2.16 -11.22
N PHE A 99 5.25 -1.13 -10.50
CA PHE A 99 6.12 -0.28 -9.68
C PHE A 99 6.10 -0.75 -8.23
N ALA A 100 7.28 -0.82 -7.62
CA ALA A 100 7.46 -0.88 -6.18
C ALA A 100 7.84 0.51 -5.65
N VAL A 101 6.98 1.07 -4.80
CA VAL A 101 7.07 2.42 -4.27
C VAL A 101 7.38 2.35 -2.80
N TYR A 102 8.35 3.13 -2.34
CA TYR A 102 8.83 3.09 -0.97
C TYR A 102 8.81 4.46 -0.33
N ARG A 103 8.49 4.48 0.97
CA ARG A 103 8.64 5.66 1.82
C ARG A 103 8.92 5.26 3.26
N ARG A 104 9.88 5.93 3.90
CA ARG A 104 10.14 5.81 5.34
C ARG A 104 9.04 6.48 6.14
N MET A 105 8.59 5.79 7.19
CA MET A 105 7.60 6.28 8.13
C MET A 105 8.29 6.55 9.45
N SER A 106 8.20 7.81 9.90
CA SER A 106 8.74 8.27 11.17
C SER A 106 7.63 8.84 12.05
N LEU A 107 7.84 8.79 13.36
CA LEU A 107 7.01 9.51 14.33
C LEU A 107 7.23 11.03 14.21
N PRO A 108 6.35 11.86 14.82
CA PRO A 108 6.49 13.33 14.80
C PRO A 108 7.81 13.83 15.39
N ASP A 109 8.45 13.06 16.28
CA ASP A 109 9.77 13.32 16.85
C ASP A 109 10.94 13.01 15.89
N GLY A 110 10.64 12.56 14.66
CA GLY A 110 11.61 12.19 13.62
C GLY A 110 12.12 10.75 13.71
N ARG A 111 11.78 10.00 14.76
CA ARG A 111 12.25 8.63 14.96
C ARG A 111 11.66 7.69 13.89
N TYR A 112 12.55 6.97 13.20
CA TYR A 112 12.16 5.95 12.22
C TYR A 112 11.38 4.81 12.88
N VAL A 113 10.36 4.32 12.18
CA VAL A 113 9.51 3.21 12.64
C VAL A 113 9.57 2.02 11.68
N PHE A 114 9.30 2.26 10.40
CA PHE A 114 9.28 1.27 9.34
C PHE A 114 9.35 1.94 7.96
N THR A 115 9.59 1.17 6.92
CA THR A 115 9.47 1.60 5.52
C THR A 115 8.23 0.94 4.93
N THR A 116 7.35 1.72 4.34
CA THR A 116 6.20 1.20 3.60
C THR A 116 6.65 0.83 2.20
N ARG A 117 6.23 -0.34 1.72
CA ARG A 117 6.36 -0.74 0.32
C ARG A 117 4.97 -0.94 -0.27
N VAL A 118 4.66 -0.22 -1.35
CA VAL A 118 3.41 -0.35 -2.11
C VAL A 118 3.75 -0.86 -3.51
N ILE A 119 3.09 -1.93 -3.94
CA ILE A 119 3.22 -2.45 -5.30
C ILE A 119 1.97 -2.06 -6.09
N ILE A 120 2.17 -1.36 -7.21
CA ILE A 120 1.10 -0.93 -8.10
C ILE A 120 1.34 -1.41 -9.54
N SER A 121 0.26 -1.65 -10.27
CA SER A 121 0.30 -1.89 -11.72
C SER A 121 0.84 -0.66 -12.44
N ALA A 122 1.83 -0.85 -13.31
CA ALA A 122 2.40 0.22 -14.14
C ALA A 122 1.51 0.59 -15.34
N ARG A 123 0.35 -0.06 -15.50
CA ARG A 123 -0.62 0.22 -16.57
C ARG A 123 -1.66 1.24 -16.15
N ASP A 124 -2.18 1.09 -14.94
CA ASP A 124 -3.39 1.78 -14.48
C ASP A 124 -3.30 2.23 -13.01
N GLY A 125 -2.15 2.05 -12.35
CA GLY A 125 -1.97 2.45 -10.97
C GLY A 125 -2.75 1.61 -9.95
N LYS A 126 -3.38 0.50 -10.36
CA LYS A 126 -4.08 -0.41 -9.45
C LYS A 126 -3.15 -0.93 -8.36
N ILE A 127 -3.55 -0.83 -7.10
CA ILE A 127 -2.76 -1.33 -5.97
C ILE A 127 -2.87 -2.87 -5.92
N ILE A 128 -1.73 -3.53 -6.04
CA ILE A 128 -1.61 -4.99 -6.00
C ILE A 128 -1.43 -5.46 -4.55
N THR A 129 -0.48 -4.89 -3.82
CA THR A 129 -0.23 -5.18 -2.40
C THR A 129 0.47 -4.00 -1.72
N ALA A 130 0.45 -3.99 -0.39
CA ALA A 130 1.21 -3.04 0.42
C ALA A 130 1.53 -3.62 1.79
N PHE A 131 2.75 -3.41 2.27
CA PHE A 131 3.22 -3.94 3.56
C PHE A 131 4.34 -3.11 4.18
N PRO A 132 4.48 -3.15 5.51
CA PRO A 132 5.59 -2.51 6.19
C PRO A 132 6.84 -3.40 6.18
N GLN A 133 8.01 -2.78 6.18
CA GLN A 133 9.31 -3.42 6.27
C GLN A 133 10.10 -2.74 7.42
N THR A 134 10.65 -3.53 8.34
CA THR A 134 11.32 -3.02 9.56
C THR A 134 12.80 -3.41 9.63
N THR A 135 13.45 -3.65 8.49
CA THR A 135 14.89 -3.97 8.45
C THR A 135 15.71 -3.02 9.31
#